data_AF-A0A4R1MWB0-F1
#
_entry.id   AF-A0A4R1MWB0-F1
#
_cell.length_a   1.000
_cell.length_b   1.000
_cell.length_c   1.000
_cell.angle_alpha   90.00
_cell.angle_beta   90.00
_cell.angle_gamma   90.00
#
_symmetry.space_group_name_H-M   'P 1'
#
loop_
_entity.id
_entity.type
_entity.pdbx_description
1 polymer ?
#
loop_
_entity_poly.entity_id
_entity_poly.type
_entity_poly.pdbx_seq_one_letter_code
_entity_poly.pdbx_strand_id
1 'polypeptide(L)'
;MSDLQTDSRMWAAIEGTMRNDPHQRSPLQRTLRAKLIALDARGNEVSVRLITRARSAGYADVLPLRHGDRVRVIGSMSISPNPIAGEPPNIVIDVDSAVRLEGAERTKHSLIQRLTKYLKFWSTK
;
A
#
# COMPACT_ATOMS: atom_id res chain seq x y z
N MET A 1 6.21 8.12 30.19
CA MET A 1 6.99 8.01 28.94
C MET A 1 6.25 7.02 28.08
N SER A 2 5.70 7.44 26.95
CA SER A 2 4.99 6.53 26.03
C SER A 2 6.02 5.61 25.40
N ASP A 3 5.89 4.31 25.63
CA ASP A 3 6.62 3.30 24.88
C ASP A 3 6.30 3.51 23.40
N LEU A 4 7.22 4.15 22.68
CA LEU A 4 7.20 4.17 21.23
C LEU A 4 7.22 2.71 20.83
N GLN A 5 6.07 2.22 20.37
CA GLN A 5 5.82 0.82 20.04
C GLN A 5 6.63 0.44 18.78
N THR A 6 7.95 0.31 18.95
CA THR A 6 8.95 0.07 17.91
C THR A 6 8.88 -1.33 17.30
N ASP A 7 8.21 -2.27 17.99
CA ASP A 7 8.15 -3.69 17.60
C ASP A 7 6.72 -4.17 17.27
N SER A 8 5.86 -3.26 16.84
CA SER A 8 4.57 -3.65 16.29
C SER A 8 4.75 -4.18 14.87
N ARG A 9 4.83 -5.51 14.72
CA ARG A 9 4.67 -6.21 13.43
C ARG A 9 3.23 -6.00 12.93
N MET A 10 2.90 -4.77 12.53
CA MET A 10 1.58 -4.41 12.04
C MET A 10 1.46 -4.83 10.60
N TRP A 11 0.34 -5.44 10.26
CA TRP A 11 -0.03 -5.64 8.86
C TRP A 11 -0.77 -4.41 8.36
N ALA A 12 -0.39 -3.92 7.18
CA ALA A 12 -1.02 -2.78 6.55
C ALA A 12 -1.39 -3.12 5.10
N ALA A 13 -2.53 -2.56 4.67
CA ALA A 13 -2.91 -2.48 3.28
C ALA A 13 -2.85 -1.00 2.88
N ILE A 14 -1.92 -0.63 1.99
CA ILE A 14 -1.72 0.74 1.55
C ILE A 14 -2.07 0.87 0.09
N GLU A 15 -2.92 1.83 -0.23
CA GLU A 15 -3.16 2.27 -1.60
C GLU A 15 -2.31 3.48 -1.92
N GLY A 16 -1.75 3.50 -3.12
CA GLY A 16 -0.98 4.65 -3.58
C GLY A 16 -0.60 4.55 -5.05
N THR A 17 0.26 5.46 -5.46
CA THR A 17 0.83 5.51 -6.80
C THR A 17 2.32 5.23 -6.74
N MET A 18 2.81 4.36 -7.60
CA MET A 18 4.23 4.01 -7.68
C MET A 18 5.04 5.24 -8.12
N ARG A 19 6.00 5.65 -7.29
CA ARG A 19 6.88 6.79 -7.57
C ARG A 19 8.07 6.40 -8.44
N ASN A 20 8.44 5.14 -8.49
CA ASN A 20 9.52 4.64 -9.33
C ASN A 20 9.32 3.17 -9.65
N ASP A 21 9.99 2.71 -10.70
CA ASP A 21 10.03 1.30 -11.03
C ASP A 21 10.68 0.49 -9.88
N PRO A 22 10.13 -0.70 -9.57
CA PRO A 22 10.79 -1.67 -8.72
C PRO A 22 12.16 -2.01 -9.28
N HIS A 23 13.20 -1.87 -8.46
CA HIS A 23 14.57 -2.15 -8.86
C HIS A 23 15.30 -2.97 -7.81
N GLN A 24 16.32 -3.69 -8.26
CA GLN A 24 17.27 -4.39 -7.39
C GLN A 24 18.43 -3.44 -7.10
N ARG A 25 18.90 -3.40 -5.85
CA ARG A 25 20.08 -2.57 -5.47
C ARG A 25 21.39 -3.18 -5.96
N SER A 26 21.43 -4.50 -6.15
CA SER A 26 22.58 -5.25 -6.63
C SER A 26 22.09 -6.50 -7.36
N PRO A 27 22.76 -6.96 -8.43
CA PRO A 27 22.44 -8.21 -9.12
C PRO A 27 22.48 -9.44 -8.20
N LEU A 28 23.28 -9.38 -7.12
CA LEU A 28 23.37 -10.43 -6.11
C LEU A 28 22.26 -10.33 -5.05
N GLN A 29 21.64 -9.15 -4.90
CA GLN A 29 20.53 -8.95 -3.98
C GLN A 29 19.21 -9.29 -4.66
N ARG A 30 18.64 -10.42 -4.26
CA ARG A 30 17.31 -10.85 -4.69
C ARG A 30 16.20 -10.15 -3.91
N THR A 31 16.26 -8.82 -3.80
CA THR A 31 15.27 -8.00 -3.11
C THR A 31 14.91 -6.81 -3.98
N LEU A 32 13.62 -6.66 -4.29
CA LEU A 32 13.10 -5.49 -4.98
C LEU A 32 12.88 -4.38 -3.98
N ARG A 33 13.17 -3.16 -4.42
CA ARG A 33 12.86 -1.93 -3.71
C ARG A 33 12.08 -1.01 -4.63
N ALA A 34 11.03 -0.42 -4.08
CA ALA A 34 10.26 0.62 -4.75
C ALA A 34 9.78 1.66 -3.74
N LYS A 35 9.27 2.77 -4.26
CA LYS A 35 8.64 3.83 -3.48
C LYS A 35 7.21 4.00 -3.98
N LEU A 36 6.30 4.11 -3.03
CA LEU A 36 4.88 4.34 -3.22
C LEU A 36 4.54 5.68 -2.56
N ILE A 37 3.79 6.55 -3.23
CA ILE A 37 3.18 7.72 -2.60
C ILE A 37 1.74 7.35 -2.25
N ALA A 38 1.42 7.42 -0.96
CA ALA A 38 0.09 7.20 -0.42
C ALA A 38 -0.45 8.50 0.20
N LEU A 39 -1.74 8.52 0.53
CA LEU A 39 -2.35 9.61 1.27
C LEU A 39 -2.63 9.17 2.71
N ASP A 40 -2.30 10.02 3.68
CA ASP A 40 -2.70 9.82 5.07
C ASP A 40 -4.21 10.11 5.26
N ALA A 41 -4.71 9.86 6.48
CA ALA A 41 -6.10 10.13 6.83
C ALA A 41 -6.50 11.62 6.75
N ARG A 42 -5.53 12.54 6.68
CA ARG A 42 -5.72 13.99 6.56
C ARG A 42 -5.57 14.47 5.11
N GLY A 43 -5.25 13.57 4.17
CA GLY A 43 -5.03 13.89 2.76
C GLY A 43 -3.62 14.37 2.42
N ASN A 44 -2.65 14.25 3.33
CA ASN A 44 -1.26 14.58 3.04
C ASN A 44 -0.55 13.42 2.35
N GLU A 45 0.41 13.73 1.47
CA GLU A 45 1.25 12.72 0.85
C GLU A 45 2.24 12.11 1.83
N VAL A 46 2.34 10.79 1.81
CA VAL A 46 3.29 10.01 2.61
C VAL A 46 4.07 9.10 1.68
N SER A 47 5.39 9.14 1.82
CA SER A 47 6.29 8.24 1.09
C SER A 47 6.42 6.91 1.83
N VAL A 48 6.07 5.83 1.15
CA VAL A 48 6.18 4.45 1.63
C VAL A 48 7.25 3.72 0.84
N ARG A 49 8.19 3.08 1.55
CA ARG A 49 9.22 2.23 0.95
C ARG A 49 8.75 0.79 0.92
N LEU A 50 8.70 0.23 -0.27
CA LEU A 50 8.39 -1.17 -0.49
C LEU A 50 9.69 -1.98 -0.53
N ILE A 51 9.73 -3.06 0.23
CA ILE A 51 10.80 -4.06 0.22
C ILE A 51 10.14 -5.39 -0.09
N THR A 52 10.59 -6.08 -1.12
CA THR A 52 10.02 -7.37 -1.51
C THR A 52 11.15 -8.37 -1.73
N ARG A 53 11.20 -9.41 -0.90
CA ARG A 53 12.26 -10.44 -0.98
C ARG A 53 11.90 -11.43 -2.08
N ALA A 54 12.86 -11.98 -2.82
CA ALA A 54 12.58 -12.93 -3.90
C ALA A 54 11.94 -14.26 -3.48
N ARG A 55 11.94 -14.55 -2.17
CA ARG A 55 11.24 -15.71 -1.63
C ARG A 55 9.82 -15.37 -1.14
N SER A 56 9.40 -14.10 -1.15
CA SER A 56 8.03 -13.71 -0.77
C SER A 56 7.08 -13.88 -1.94
N ALA A 57 5.81 -14.17 -1.63
CA ALA A 57 4.75 -14.33 -2.63
C ALA A 57 4.60 -13.06 -3.50
N GLY A 58 4.68 -11.89 -2.86
CA GLY A 58 4.53 -10.59 -3.53
C GLY A 58 5.66 -10.21 -4.48
N TYR A 59 6.73 -11.00 -4.60
CA TYR A 59 7.81 -10.69 -5.55
C TYR A 59 7.31 -10.69 -6.99
N ALA A 60 6.51 -11.69 -7.37
CA ALA A 60 5.94 -11.80 -8.70
C ALA A 60 4.92 -10.68 -8.98
N ASP A 61 4.19 -10.24 -7.96
CA ASP A 61 3.22 -9.15 -8.03
C ASP A 61 3.90 -7.77 -8.22
N VAL A 62 5.03 -7.55 -7.53
CA VAL A 62 5.72 -6.25 -7.53
C VAL A 62 6.60 -6.09 -8.76
N LEU A 63 7.28 -7.14 -9.23
CA LEU A 63 8.19 -7.08 -10.38
C LEU A 63 7.62 -6.41 -11.66
N PRO A 64 6.37 -6.65 -12.07
CA PRO A 64 5.81 -6.02 -13.26
C PRO A 64 5.37 -4.57 -13.03
N LEU A 65 5.28 -4.07 -11.80
CA LEU A 65 4.82 -2.70 -11.53
C LEU A 65 5.73 -1.65 -12.17
N ARG A 66 5.16 -0.50 -12.50
CA ARG A 66 5.85 0.62 -13.13
C ARG A 66 5.55 1.93 -12.43
N HIS A 67 6.41 2.92 -12.64
CA HIS A 67 6.16 4.30 -12.26
C HIS A 67 4.80 4.77 -12.80
N GLY A 68 3.99 5.38 -11.93
CA GLY A 68 2.64 5.83 -12.25
C GLY A 68 1.54 4.79 -12.02
N ASP A 69 1.87 3.51 -11.82
CA ASP A 69 0.87 2.49 -11.50
C ASP A 69 0.18 2.84 -10.18
N ARG A 70 -1.16 2.84 -10.20
CA ARG A 70 -1.96 2.84 -8.97
C ARG A 70 -2.05 1.43 -8.44
N VAL A 71 -1.66 1.23 -7.19
CA VAL A 71 -1.54 -0.09 -6.60
C VAL A 71 -2.09 -0.12 -5.18
N ARG A 72 -2.57 -1.29 -4.77
CA ARG A 72 -2.78 -1.64 -3.37
C ARG A 72 -1.72 -2.66 -2.98
N VAL A 73 -1.00 -2.39 -1.91
CA VAL A 73 0.07 -3.25 -1.40
C VAL A 73 -0.31 -3.73 0.00
N ILE A 74 -0.13 -5.01 0.26
CA ILE A 74 -0.38 -5.65 1.55
C ILE A 74 0.94 -6.20 2.07
N GLY A 75 1.24 -5.95 3.34
CA GLY A 75 2.44 -6.48 3.96
C GLY A 75 2.66 -6.06 5.39
N SER A 76 3.80 -6.47 5.94
CA SER A 76 4.21 -6.09 7.28
C SER A 76 4.83 -4.70 7.24
N MET A 77 4.22 -3.77 7.97
CA MET A 77 4.68 -2.41 8.13
C MET A 77 5.66 -2.30 9.31
N SER A 78 6.68 -1.48 9.12
CA SER A 78 7.56 -1.01 10.18
C SER A 78 7.92 0.46 9.96
N ILE A 79 8.20 1.16 11.06
CA ILE A 79 8.75 2.51 11.02
C ILE A 79 10.26 2.38 11.13
N SER A 80 11.00 3.06 10.25
CA SER A 80 12.47 3.03 10.32
C SER A 80 12.95 3.51 11.70
N PRO A 81 13.75 2.71 12.44
CA PRO A 81 14.24 3.10 13.77
C PRO A 81 15.22 4.27 13.73
N ASN A 82 15.78 4.56 12.54
CA ASN A 82 16.65 5.70 12.27
C ASN A 82 15.93 6.70 11.36
N PRO A 83 15.03 7.55 11.90
CA PRO A 83 14.51 8.68 11.15
C PRO A 83 15.65 9.70 10.92
N ILE A 84 15.83 10.15 9.68
CA ILE A 84 16.72 11.27 9.39
C ILE A 84 15.99 12.53 9.86
N ALA A 85 16.62 13.32 10.73
CA ALA A 85 16.03 14.56 11.24
C ALA A 85 15.69 15.50 10.07
N GLY A 86 14.42 15.92 9.98
CA GLY A 86 13.92 16.76 8.90
C GLY A 86 13.29 16.02 7.72
N GLU A 87 13.39 14.68 7.66
CA GLU A 87 12.62 13.88 6.70
C GLU A 87 11.35 13.32 7.34
N PRO A 88 10.23 13.23 6.60
CA PRO A 88 9.03 12.55 7.09
C PRO A 88 9.36 11.09 7.44
N PRO A 89 8.67 10.49 8.43
CA PRO A 89 8.93 9.12 8.84
C PRO A 89 8.81 8.18 7.64
N ASN A 90 9.91 7.50 7.33
CA ASN A 90 9.96 6.53 6.25
C ASN A 90 9.20 5.27 6.68
N ILE A 91 7.94 5.15 6.27
CA ILE A 91 7.17 3.92 6.42
C ILE A 91 7.80 2.87 5.51
N VAL A 92 8.11 1.70 6.07
CA VAL A 92 8.64 0.57 5.33
C VAL A 92 7.60 -0.55 5.33
N ILE A 93 7.36 -1.16 4.18
CA ILE A 93 6.52 -2.35 4.07
C ILE A 93 7.35 -3.47 3.47
N ASP A 94 7.41 -4.59 4.20
CA ASP A 94 7.80 -5.89 3.63
C ASP A 94 6.58 -6.49 2.92
N VAL A 95 6.61 -6.50 1.60
CA VAL A 95 5.44 -6.76 0.75
C VAL A 95 5.17 -8.25 0.67
N ASP A 96 3.94 -8.61 1.05
CA ASP A 96 3.40 -9.95 0.90
C ASP A 96 2.60 -10.13 -0.38
N SER A 97 1.83 -9.10 -0.79
CA SER A 97 1.12 -9.08 -2.08
C SER A 97 0.94 -7.65 -2.59
N ALA A 98 0.84 -7.49 -3.91
CA ALA A 98 0.52 -6.22 -4.56
C ALA A 98 -0.45 -6.41 -5.72
N VAL A 99 -1.37 -5.47 -5.90
CA VAL A 99 -2.35 -5.52 -6.98
C VAL A 99 -2.44 -4.15 -7.65
N ARG A 100 -2.36 -4.11 -8.98
CA ARG A 100 -2.68 -2.91 -9.75
C ARG A 100 -4.17 -2.62 -9.69
N LEU A 101 -4.52 -1.36 -9.49
CA LEU A 101 -5.90 -0.89 -9.39
C LEU A 101 -6.45 -0.38 -10.75
N GLU A 102 -5.85 -0.79 -11.86
CA GLU A 102 -6.36 -0.50 -13.21
C GLU A 102 -7.73 -1.16 -13.39
N GLY A 103 -8.75 -0.39 -13.75
CA GLY A 103 -10.12 -0.88 -13.95
C GLY A 103 -10.93 -1.12 -12.66
N ALA A 104 -10.33 -1.02 -11.48
CA ALA A 104 -11.05 -0.97 -10.21
C ALA A 104 -11.62 0.44 -10.02
N GLU A 105 -12.68 0.77 -10.76
CA GLU A 105 -13.49 1.94 -10.44
C GLU A 105 -13.86 1.84 -8.96
N ARG A 106 -13.59 2.91 -8.20
CA ARG A 106 -14.19 3.07 -6.88
C ARG A 106 -15.68 2.93 -7.09
N THR A 107 -16.27 1.81 -6.68
CA THR A 107 -17.69 1.73 -6.39
C THR A 107 -17.90 2.73 -5.27
N LYS A 108 -18.15 3.99 -5.64
CA LYS A 108 -18.68 4.99 -4.73
C LYS A 108 -19.99 4.39 -4.28
N HIS A 109 -20.00 3.77 -3.11
CA HIS A 109 -21.23 3.43 -2.43
C HIS A 109 -21.88 4.76 -2.07
N SER A 110 -22.59 5.34 -3.03
CA SER A 110 -23.52 6.43 -2.78
C SER A 110 -24.48 5.94 -1.72
N LEU A 111 -24.66 6.69 -0.64
CA LEU A 111 -25.64 6.41 0.41
C LEU A 111 -27.03 6.10 -0.17
N ILE A 112 -27.34 6.66 -1.34
CA ILE A 112 -28.57 6.47 -2.10
C ILE A 112 -28.72 5.04 -2.64
N GLN A 113 -27.61 4.38 -3.04
CA GLN A 113 -27.65 2.97 -3.47
C GLN A 113 -27.93 2.00 -2.31
N ARG A 114 -27.55 2.36 -1.08
CA ARG A 114 -27.88 1.59 0.12
C ARG A 114 -29.39 1.64 0.42
N LEU A 115 -30.01 2.81 0.27
CA LEU A 115 -31.45 3.01 0.49
C LEU A 115 -32.32 2.35 -0.59
N THR A 116 -31.92 2.44 -1.86
CA THR A 116 -32.69 1.84 -2.97
C THR A 116 -32.65 0.31 -2.98
N LYS A 117 -31.63 -0.31 -2.38
CA LYS A 117 -31.56 -1.79 -2.23
C LYS A 117 -32.65 -2.33 -1.29
N TYR A 118 -33.03 -1.56 -0.26
CA TYR A 118 -34.12 -1.91 0.65
C TYR A 118 -35.50 -1.74 0.01
N LEU A 119 -35.68 -0.69 -0.81
CA LEU A 119 -36.97 -0.42 -1.49
C LEU A 119 -37.30 -1.44 -2.59
N LYS A 120 -36.31 -1.96 -3.32
CA LYS A 120 -36.54 -3.04 -4.32
C LYS A 120 -37.01 -4.36 -3.69
N PHE A 121 -36.66 -4.61 -2.42
CA PHE A 121 -37.07 -5.83 -1.71
C PHE A 121 -38.56 -5.83 -1.33
N TRP A 122 -39.21 -4.66 -1.30
CA TRP A 122 -40.63 -4.51 -0.95
C TRP A 122 -41.55 -4.26 -2.15
N SER A 123 -41.00 -4.13 -3.36
CA SER A 123 -41.74 -3.87 -4.61
C SER A 123 -42.04 -5.13 -5.43
N THR A 124 -41.75 -6.32 -4.91
CA THR A 124 -42.25 -7.59 -5.47
C THR A 124 -43.37 -8.10 -4.59
N LYS A 125 -44.55 -7.51 -4.78
CA LYS A 125 -45.85 -8.14 -4.56
C LYS A 125 -46.58 -8.14 -5.88
#